data_AF-A0A329MTL9-F1
#
_entry.id   AF-A0A329MTL9-F1
#
_cell.length_a   1.000
_cell.length_b   1.000
_cell.length_c   1.000
_cell.angle_alpha   90.00
_cell.angle_beta   90.00
_cell.angle_gamma   90.00
#
_symmetry.space_group_name_H-M   'P 1'
#
loop_
_entity.id
_entity.type
_entity.pdbx_description
1 polymer ?
#
loop_
_entity_poly.entity_id
_entity_poly.type
_entity_poly.pdbx_seq_one_letter_code
_entity_poly.pdbx_strand_id
1 'polypeptide(L)'
;MQQEVIKMSNHVIDALDTALRSWNAMAGSGQENAEAAADSFEASFYRFIDTVREWVYGLEQPPQSMEELFDLPLIQTVLDRLPAPLYLNFETEAELMIDGIVRIDEDKYD
;
A
#
# COMPACT_ATOMS: atom_id res chain seq x y z
N MET A 1 19.43 5.99 -10.39
CA MET A 1 18.10 6.44 -10.86
C MET A 1 17.30 5.30 -11.52
N GLN A 2 17.43 4.97 -12.82
CA GLN A 2 16.54 3.95 -13.44
C GLN A 2 16.59 2.53 -12.81
N GLN A 3 17.77 2.03 -12.40
CA GLN A 3 17.86 0.72 -11.73
C GLN A 3 17.24 0.70 -10.32
N GLU A 4 17.23 1.84 -9.63
CA GLU A 4 16.70 1.93 -8.26
C GLU A 4 15.18 1.95 -8.26
N VAL A 5 14.57 2.65 -9.23
CA VAL A 5 13.12 2.65 -9.43
C VAL A 5 12.59 1.25 -9.78
N ILE A 6 13.30 0.50 -10.63
CA ILE A 6 12.93 -0.89 -10.96
C ILE A 6 13.02 -1.79 -9.72
N LYS A 7 14.10 -1.66 -8.93
CA LYS A 7 14.25 -2.41 -7.69
C LYS A 7 13.12 -2.08 -6.71
N MET A 8 12.77 -0.80 -6.57
CA MET A 8 11.68 -0.37 -5.70
C MET A 8 10.31 -0.84 -6.19
N SER A 9 10.11 -0.92 -7.51
CA SER A 9 8.89 -1.48 -8.10
C SER A 9 8.68 -2.95 -7.69
N ASN A 10 9.76 -3.75 -7.65
CA ASN A 10 9.68 -5.12 -7.14
C ASN A 10 9.32 -5.15 -5.65
N HIS A 11 9.87 -4.24 -4.84
CA HIS A 11 9.53 -4.15 -3.42
C HIS A 11 8.05 -3.82 -3.19
N VAL A 12 7.44 -2.96 -4.02
CA VAL A 12 6.00 -2.70 -3.98
C VAL A 12 5.21 -3.99 -4.23
N ILE A 13 5.60 -4.78 -5.23
CA ILE A 13 4.92 -6.04 -5.54
C ILE A 13 5.09 -7.08 -4.42
N ASP A 14 6.29 -7.21 -3.85
CA ASP A 14 6.54 -8.13 -2.72
C ASP A 14 5.72 -7.74 -1.47
N ALA A 15 5.60 -6.43 -1.21
CA ALA A 15 4.79 -5.91 -0.11
C ALA A 15 3.29 -6.15 -0.35
N LEU A 16 2.81 -5.93 -1.58
CA LEU A 16 1.45 -6.25 -2.00
C LEU A 16 1.16 -7.75 -1.80
N ASP A 17 2.04 -8.63 -2.25
CA ASP A 17 1.91 -10.08 -2.07
C ASP A 17 1.76 -10.46 -0.60
N THR A 18 2.52 -9.80 0.28
CA THR A 18 2.44 -10.01 1.73
C THR A 18 1.10 -9.54 2.28
N ALA A 19 0.66 -8.33 1.91
CA ALA A 19 -0.62 -7.77 2.34
C ALA A 19 -1.81 -8.65 1.88
N LEU A 20 -1.76 -9.15 0.63
CA LEU A 20 -2.79 -10.03 0.09
C LEU A 20 -2.83 -11.39 0.79
N ARG A 21 -1.67 -11.94 1.20
CA ARG A 21 -1.64 -13.18 2.00
C ARG A 21 -2.31 -12.97 3.36
N SER A 22 -1.98 -11.89 4.05
CA SER A 22 -2.60 -11.56 5.34
C SER A 22 -4.10 -11.27 5.20
N TRP A 23 -4.51 -10.55 4.14
CA TRP A 23 -5.93 -10.32 3.82
C TRP A 23 -6.69 -11.63 3.65
N ASN A 24 -6.17 -12.56 2.85
CA ASN A 24 -6.80 -13.85 2.63
C ASN A 24 -6.87 -14.69 3.92
N ALA A 25 -5.83 -14.62 4.76
CA ALA A 25 -5.82 -15.28 6.06
C ALA A 25 -6.88 -14.69 7.00
N MET A 26 -7.01 -13.36 7.07
CA MET A 26 -8.03 -12.66 7.84
C MET A 26 -9.44 -13.00 7.34
N ALA A 27 -9.69 -12.86 6.05
CA ALA A 27 -10.99 -13.12 5.42
C ALA A 27 -11.43 -14.59 5.55
N GLY A 28 -10.49 -15.53 5.65
CA GLY A 28 -10.75 -16.95 5.86
C GLY A 28 -10.70 -17.42 7.32
N SER A 29 -10.35 -16.54 8.27
CA SER A 29 -10.19 -16.91 9.67
C SER A 29 -11.54 -17.13 10.37
N GLY A 30 -11.62 -18.16 11.21
CA GLY A 30 -12.72 -18.31 12.18
C GLY A 30 -12.54 -17.36 13.36
N GLN A 31 -13.59 -17.18 14.17
CA GLN A 31 -13.63 -16.20 15.28
C GLN A 31 -12.43 -16.29 16.24
N GLU A 32 -11.88 -17.48 16.50
CA GLU A 32 -10.77 -17.68 17.46
C GLU A 32 -9.43 -17.07 17.01
N ASN A 33 -9.21 -16.87 15.70
CA ASN A 33 -7.97 -16.29 15.16
C ASN A 33 -8.20 -14.95 14.44
N ALA A 34 -9.40 -14.39 14.54
CA ALA A 34 -9.80 -13.21 13.77
C ALA A 34 -9.00 -11.95 14.15
N GLU A 35 -8.71 -11.75 15.43
CA GLU A 35 -7.96 -10.59 15.94
C GLU A 35 -6.51 -10.60 15.44
N ALA A 36 -5.76 -11.68 15.72
CA ALA A 36 -4.38 -11.80 15.27
C ALA A 36 -4.23 -11.75 13.74
N ALA A 37 -5.23 -12.27 13.00
CA ALA A 37 -5.24 -12.19 11.55
C ALA A 37 -5.54 -10.76 11.05
N ALA A 38 -6.40 -10.02 11.76
CA ALA A 38 -6.68 -8.61 11.48
C ALA A 38 -5.45 -7.72 11.74
N ASP A 39 -4.79 -7.88 12.89
CA ASP A 39 -3.55 -7.16 13.20
C ASP A 39 -2.46 -7.43 12.17
N SER A 40 -2.32 -8.70 11.77
CA SER A 40 -1.35 -9.09 10.74
C SER A 40 -1.71 -8.49 9.38
N PHE A 41 -2.99 -8.40 9.03
CA PHE A 41 -3.44 -7.74 7.81
C PHE A 41 -3.12 -6.24 7.87
N GLU A 42 -3.54 -5.54 8.92
CA GLU A 42 -3.31 -4.11 9.09
C GLU A 42 -1.83 -3.74 8.97
N ALA A 43 -0.97 -4.42 9.74
CA ALA A 43 0.47 -4.18 9.71
C ALA A 43 1.08 -4.40 8.32
N SER A 44 0.64 -5.44 7.61
CA SER A 44 1.12 -5.72 6.25
C SER A 44 0.57 -4.77 5.21
N PHE A 45 -0.67 -4.29 5.37
CA PHE A 45 -1.30 -3.33 4.48
C PHE A 45 -0.60 -1.98 4.56
N TYR A 46 -0.36 -1.45 5.77
CA TYR A 46 0.33 -0.17 5.91
C TYR A 46 1.81 -0.25 5.49
N ARG A 47 2.49 -1.38 5.70
CA ARG A 47 3.82 -1.58 5.11
C ARG A 47 3.80 -1.52 3.58
N PHE A 48 2.77 -2.08 2.95
CA PHE A 48 2.57 -1.97 1.51
C PHE A 48 2.33 -0.51 1.09
N ILE A 49 1.47 0.23 1.79
CA ILE A 49 1.23 1.65 1.57
C ILE A 49 2.51 2.48 1.70
N ASP A 50 3.32 2.24 2.73
CA ASP A 50 4.61 2.92 2.91
C ASP A 50 5.56 2.66 1.74
N THR A 51 5.60 1.41 1.26
CA THR A 51 6.45 1.03 0.12
C THR A 51 5.99 1.71 -1.17
N VAL A 52 4.67 1.83 -1.39
CA VAL A 52 4.12 2.61 -2.51
C VAL A 52 4.50 4.08 -2.38
N ARG A 53 4.38 4.67 -1.19
CA ARG A 53 4.75 6.07 -0.93
C ARG A 53 6.22 6.33 -1.24
N GLU A 54 7.12 5.49 -0.73
CA GLU A 54 8.55 5.58 -1.01
C GLU A 54 8.85 5.47 -2.50
N TRP A 55 8.15 4.58 -3.21
CA TRP A 55 8.28 4.45 -4.66
C TRP A 55 7.80 5.71 -5.39
N VAL A 56 6.62 6.24 -5.05
CA VAL A 56 6.05 7.47 -5.64
C VAL A 56 6.99 8.65 -5.42
N TYR A 57 7.49 8.84 -4.21
CA TYR A 57 8.40 9.94 -3.88
C TYR A 57 9.81 9.77 -4.46
N GLY A 58 10.18 8.55 -4.85
CA GLY A 58 11.42 8.25 -5.55
C GLY A 58 11.36 8.47 -7.07
N LEU A 59 10.20 8.79 -7.64
CA LEU A 59 10.06 9.09 -9.06
C LEU A 59 10.74 10.42 -9.41
N GLU A 60 11.39 10.47 -10.57
CA GLU A 60 11.97 11.73 -11.09
C GLU A 60 10.90 12.81 -11.30
N GLN A 61 9.68 12.39 -11.63
CA GLN A 61 8.49 13.23 -11.74
C GLN A 61 7.36 12.57 -10.95
N PRO A 62 7.11 13.00 -9.70
CA PRO A 62 6.00 12.46 -8.91
C PRO A 62 4.65 12.90 -9.51
N PRO A 63 3.63 12.04 -9.48
CA PRO A 63 2.28 12.39 -9.93
C PRO A 63 1.74 13.56 -9.11
N GLN A 64 0.98 14.44 -9.77
CA GLN A 64 0.37 15.63 -9.19
C GLN A 64 -1.14 15.49 -9.00
N SER A 65 -1.71 14.36 -9.42
CA SER A 65 -3.13 14.05 -9.28
C SER A 65 -3.35 12.55 -9.13
N MET A 66 -4.53 12.19 -8.64
CA MET A 66 -4.97 10.79 -8.56
C MET A 66 -5.04 10.13 -9.95
N GLU A 67 -5.45 10.88 -10.97
CA GLU A 67 -5.49 10.40 -12.36
C GLU A 67 -4.08 10.02 -12.83
N GLU A 68 -3.09 10.90 -12.66
CA GLU A 68 -1.70 10.62 -13.03
C GLU A 68 -1.11 9.43 -12.27
N LEU A 69 -1.43 9.30 -10.98
CA LEU A 69 -0.98 8.15 -10.17
C LEU A 69 -1.60 6.84 -10.69
N PHE A 70 -2.89 6.84 -10.98
CA PHE A 70 -3.62 5.63 -11.40
C PHE A 70 -3.29 5.20 -12.84
N ASP A 71 -2.75 6.12 -13.65
CA ASP A 71 -2.21 5.81 -14.98
C ASP A 71 -0.81 5.18 -14.93
N LEU A 72 -0.14 5.14 -13.77
CA LEU A 72 1.17 4.50 -13.67
C LEU A 72 1.06 2.98 -13.81
N PRO A 73 1.86 2.32 -14.67
CA PRO A 73 1.75 0.88 -14.93
C PRO A 73 1.84 -0.01 -13.67
N LEU A 74 2.68 0.40 -12.71
CA LEU A 74 2.80 -0.33 -11.44
C LEU A 74 1.53 -0.21 -10.60
N ILE A 75 0.92 0.98 -10.56
CA ILE A 75 -0.32 1.22 -9.82
C ILE A 75 -1.49 0.49 -10.47
N GLN A 76 -1.58 0.46 -11.80
CA GLN A 76 -2.56 -0.38 -12.51
C GLN A 76 -2.42 -1.85 -12.12
N THR A 77 -1.19 -2.35 -12.07
CA THR A 77 -0.91 -3.73 -11.62
C THR A 77 -1.34 -3.97 -10.16
N VAL A 78 -1.18 -2.97 -9.29
CA VAL A 78 -1.66 -3.02 -7.90
C VAL A 78 -3.19 -3.09 -7.86
N LEU A 79 -3.87 -2.18 -8.56
CA LEU A 79 -5.33 -2.07 -8.57
C LEU A 79 -6.00 -3.33 -9.12
N ASP A 80 -5.43 -3.93 -10.17
CA ASP A 80 -5.91 -5.19 -10.77
C ASP A 80 -5.89 -6.37 -9.79
N ARG A 81 -5.01 -6.31 -8.79
CA ARG A 81 -4.79 -7.40 -7.81
C ARG A 81 -5.43 -7.14 -6.46
N LEU A 82 -5.73 -5.88 -6.16
CA LEU A 82 -6.25 -5.47 -4.87
C LEU A 82 -7.71 -5.98 -4.73
N PRO A 83 -8.13 -6.50 -3.57
CA PRO A 83 -9.52 -6.83 -3.30
C PRO A 83 -10.39 -5.56 -3.27
N ALA A 84 -11.59 -5.62 -3.85
CA ALA A 84 -12.51 -4.48 -3.87
C ALA A 84 -12.76 -3.81 -2.49
N PRO A 85 -12.87 -4.54 -1.36
CA PRO A 85 -13.00 -3.91 -0.04
C PRO A 85 -11.83 -3.01 0.37
N LEU A 86 -10.65 -3.19 -0.23
CA LEU A 86 -9.45 -2.43 0.09
C LEU A 86 -9.25 -1.21 -0.83
N TYR A 87 -10.07 -1.05 -1.87
CA TYR A 87 -9.90 0.02 -2.85
C TYR A 87 -10.02 1.40 -2.22
N LEU A 88 -11.05 1.62 -1.40
CA LEU A 88 -11.26 2.91 -0.74
C LEU A 88 -10.10 3.26 0.21
N ASN A 89 -9.58 2.27 0.95
CA ASN A 89 -8.44 2.49 1.84
C ASN A 89 -7.20 2.89 1.03
N PHE A 90 -6.92 2.16 -0.05
CA PHE A 90 -5.79 2.49 -0.93
C PHE A 90 -5.94 3.87 -1.57
N GLU A 91 -7.13 4.21 -2.08
CA GLU A 91 -7.44 5.51 -2.67
C GLU A 91 -7.24 6.65 -1.67
N THR A 92 -7.71 6.46 -0.43
CA THR A 92 -7.52 7.44 0.65
C THR A 92 -6.04 7.67 0.95
N GLU A 93 -5.25 6.60 1.05
CA GLU A 93 -3.81 6.74 1.30
C GLU A 93 -3.07 7.37 0.11
N ALA A 94 -3.46 7.02 -1.11
CA ALA A 94 -2.93 7.60 -2.34
C ALA A 94 -3.21 9.11 -2.43
N GLU A 95 -4.42 9.56 -2.07
CA GLU A 95 -4.78 10.98 -2.02
C GLU A 95 -3.87 11.74 -1.05
N LEU A 96 -3.63 11.17 0.14
CA LEU A 96 -2.70 11.76 1.12
C LEU A 96 -1.26 11.85 0.60
N MET A 97 -0.81 10.88 -0.20
CA MET A 97 0.52 10.94 -0.84
C MET A 97 0.60 12.10 -1.84
N ILE A 98 -0.45 12.33 -2.63
CA ILE A 98 -0.51 13.44 -3.60
C ILE A 98 -0.56 14.78 -2.87
N ASP A 99 -1.32 14.88 -1.79
CA ASP A 99 -1.41 16.09 -0.96
C ASP A 99 -0.15 16.36 -0.12
N GLY A 100 0.82 15.43 -0.13
CA GLY A 100 2.04 15.52 0.66
C GLY A 100 1.80 15.41 2.17
N ILE A 101 0.68 14.83 2.59
CA ILE A 101 0.31 14.64 3.98
C ILE A 101 0.91 13.34 4.48
N VAL A 102 1.85 13.45 5.42
CA VAL A 102 2.32 12.30 6.20
C VAL A 102 1.43 12.18 7.42
N ARG A 103 0.69 11.07 7.55
CA ARG A 103 0.08 10.70 8.83
C ARG A 103 1.22 10.42 9.81
N ILE A 104 1.41 11.32 10.76
CA ILE A 104 2.27 11.05 11.91
C ILE A 104 1.40 10.20 12.84
N ASP A 105 1.72 8.92 12.98
CA ASP A 105 1.16 8.12 14.08
C ASP A 105 1.56 8.80 15.40
N GLU A 106 0.61 9.47 16.04
CA GLU A 106 0.81 10.11 17.35
C GLU A 106 0.98 9.08 18.49
N ASP A 107 0.83 7.77 18.22
CA ASP A 107 0.90 6.67 19.18
C ASP A 107 2.33 6.13 19.46
N LYS A 108 3.37 6.94 19.23
CA LYS A 108 4.75 6.64 19.70
C LYS A 108 5.17 7.45 20.92
N TYR A 109 4.22 7.81 21.78
CA TYR A 109 4.53 8.29 23.13
C TYR A 109 4.05 7.29 24.17
N ASP A 110 4.92 6.33 24.48
CA ASP A 110 5.00 5.65 25.78
C ASP A 110 6.46 5.69 26.25
#